data_AF-A0A1A0EXI5-F1
#
_entry.id   AF-A0A1A0EXI5-F1
#
_cell.length_a   1.000
_cell.length_b   1.000
_cell.length_c   1.000
_cell.angle_alpha   90.00
_cell.angle_beta   90.00
_cell.angle_gamma   90.00
#
_symmetry.space_group_name_H-M   'P 1'
#
loop_
_entity.id
_entity.type
_entity.pdbx_description
1 polymer ?
#
loop_
_entity_poly.entity_id
_entity_poly.type
_entity_poly.pdbx_seq_one_letter_code
_entity_poly.pdbx_strand_id
1 'polypeptide(L)'
;MIMPEPPGLLQVYQPRMRYYLVDEGRYTDEQLGLVQSPLSGVFSIEKASTNRQGLQQAVDRIVAIIQADPHKERIDKIITRWLKRHLQRLGAEVDLNQLNSLVEDKDMLAENLENWAQQERQVGLQEGEKLGIEKGEKLGIEKTARNLLKLGVLSDEQIAEATGLALDEVAKLRTEDER
;
A
#
# COMPACT_ATOMS: atom_id res chain seq x y z
N MET A 1 0.42 20.52 14.26
CA MET A 1 -0.40 21.73 13.99
C MET A 1 -1.27 21.40 12.80
N ILE A 2 -2.60 21.53 12.92
CA ILE A 2 -3.52 21.18 11.81
C ILE A 2 -3.44 22.31 10.78
N MET A 3 -3.22 21.94 9.51
CA MET A 3 -3.13 22.85 8.38
C MET A 3 -4.22 22.50 7.37
N PRO A 4 -4.97 23.49 6.85
CA PRO A 4 -4.91 24.93 7.16
C PRO A 4 -5.42 25.26 8.58
N GLU A 5 -5.03 26.42 9.09
CA GLU A 5 -5.43 26.88 10.41
C GLU A 5 -6.95 27.11 10.47
N PRO A 6 -7.68 26.51 11.42
CA PRO A 6 -9.13 26.59 11.45
C PRO A 6 -9.60 28.02 11.79
N PRO A 7 -10.78 28.45 11.29
CA PRO A 7 -11.39 29.74 11.64
C PRO A 7 -11.46 29.97 13.15
N GLY A 8 -11.31 31.22 13.60
CA GLY A 8 -11.16 31.56 15.03
C GLY A 8 -12.25 31.01 15.97
N LEU A 9 -13.49 30.82 15.48
CA LEU A 9 -14.58 30.20 16.24
C LEU A 9 -14.26 28.74 16.65
N LEU A 10 -13.51 28.02 15.81
CA LEU A 10 -13.16 26.61 16.00
C LEU A 10 -11.85 26.42 16.77
N GLN A 11 -11.04 27.48 16.98
CA GLN A 11 -9.81 27.40 17.76
C GLN A 11 -10.06 26.97 19.21
N VAL A 12 -11.21 27.33 19.81
CA VAL A 12 -11.60 26.93 21.18
C VAL A 12 -11.78 25.41 21.29
N TYR A 13 -12.19 24.76 20.21
CA TYR A 13 -12.37 23.31 20.14
C TYR A 13 -11.10 22.58 19.68
N GLN A 14 -10.01 23.28 19.36
CA GLN A 14 -8.78 22.64 18.91
C GLN A 14 -8.08 21.97 20.12
N PRO A 15 -7.92 20.63 20.12
CA PRO A 15 -7.27 19.94 21.23
C PRO A 15 -5.80 20.37 21.32
N ARG A 16 -5.41 20.98 22.43
CA ARG A 16 -4.01 21.26 22.75
C ARG A 16 -3.38 20.04 23.40
N MET A 17 -3.08 19.04 22.58
CA MET A 17 -2.40 17.83 23.03
C MET A 17 -0.89 17.98 22.85
N ARG A 18 -0.13 17.56 23.86
CA ARG A 18 1.30 17.28 23.70
C ARG A 18 1.42 15.93 23.01
N TYR A 19 1.93 15.92 21.78
CA TYR A 19 2.18 14.71 21.04
C TYR A 19 3.65 14.62 20.67
N TYR A 20 4.14 13.39 20.54
CA TYR A 20 5.44 13.11 19.94
C TYR A 20 5.16 12.55 18.55
N LEU A 21 5.58 13.28 17.51
CA LEU A 21 5.42 12.82 16.13
C LEU A 21 6.49 11.77 15.86
N VAL A 22 6.06 10.54 15.59
CA VAL A 22 6.91 9.50 15.02
C VAL A 22 6.59 9.43 13.54
N ASP A 23 7.56 9.82 12.72
CA ASP A 23 7.47 9.77 11.26
C ASP A 23 8.49 8.75 10.74
N GLU A 24 8.03 7.52 10.56
CA GLU A 24 8.83 6.38 10.09
C GLU A 24 9.32 6.60 8.66
N GLY A 25 8.51 7.26 7.82
CA GLY A 25 8.82 7.53 6.41
C GLY A 25 9.93 8.57 6.20
N ARG A 26 10.26 9.34 7.23
CA ARG A 26 11.35 10.31 7.20
C ARG A 26 12.74 9.68 7.15
N TYR A 27 12.90 8.45 7.65
CA TYR A 27 14.20 7.81 7.76
C TYR A 27 14.59 7.06 6.48
N THR A 28 15.79 7.34 5.97
CA THR A 28 16.39 6.55 4.88
C THR A 28 16.89 5.20 5.39
N ASP A 29 17.07 4.23 4.50
CA ASP A 29 17.56 2.89 4.89
C ASP A 29 18.97 2.96 5.48
N GLU A 30 19.79 3.88 4.96
CA GLU A 30 21.12 4.21 5.47
C GLU A 30 21.05 4.75 6.89
N GLN A 31 20.16 5.73 7.14
CA GLN A 31 19.97 6.33 8.46
C GLN A 31 19.48 5.29 9.48
N LEU A 32 18.52 4.45 9.08
CA LEU A 32 18.09 3.34 9.92
C LEU A 32 19.27 2.42 10.18
N GLY A 33 20.06 2.07 9.16
CA GLY A 33 21.26 1.21 9.22
C GLY A 33 22.31 1.65 10.24
N LEU A 34 22.48 2.96 10.43
CA LEU A 34 23.42 3.52 11.40
C LEU A 34 22.97 3.33 12.86
N VAL A 35 21.66 3.20 13.10
CA VAL A 35 21.10 2.99 14.44
C VAL A 35 21.08 1.49 14.72
N GLN A 36 21.79 1.03 15.75
CA GLN A 36 21.81 -0.38 16.14
C GLN A 36 20.80 -0.64 17.27
N SER A 37 19.51 -0.41 16.98
CA SER A 37 18.44 -0.62 17.96
C SER A 37 17.36 -1.59 17.44
N PRO A 38 16.70 -2.36 18.32
CA PRO A 38 15.59 -3.23 17.89
C PRO A 38 14.49 -2.44 17.17
N LEU A 39 14.22 -1.20 17.60
CA LEU A 39 13.22 -0.32 16.99
C LEU A 39 13.59 0.08 15.55
N SER A 40 14.87 0.39 15.30
CA SER A 40 15.32 0.65 13.92
C SER A 40 15.23 -0.59 13.02
N GLY A 41 15.33 -1.79 13.59
CA GLY A 41 15.09 -3.04 12.85
C GLY A 41 13.62 -3.20 12.47
N VAL A 42 12.70 -2.87 13.39
CA VAL A 42 11.25 -2.88 13.16
C VAL A 42 10.89 -1.96 11.99
N PHE A 43 11.36 -0.71 12.00
CA PHE A 43 11.11 0.25 10.91
C PHE A 43 11.70 -0.22 9.58
N SER A 44 12.86 -0.88 9.60
CA SER A 44 13.43 -1.46 8.38
C SER A 44 12.54 -2.57 7.81
N ILE A 45 11.94 -3.42 8.65
CA ILE A 45 11.01 -4.48 8.19
C ILE A 45 9.75 -3.87 7.59
N GLU A 46 9.14 -2.89 8.27
CA GLU A 46 7.91 -2.24 7.80
C GLU A 46 8.12 -1.56 6.43
N LYS A 47 9.25 -0.87 6.28
CA LYS A 47 9.61 -0.19 5.02
C LYS A 47 10.01 -1.15 3.91
N ALA A 48 10.67 -2.26 4.24
CA ALA A 48 11.17 -3.22 3.26
C ALA A 48 10.14 -4.27 2.83
N SER A 49 8.94 -4.27 3.40
CA SER A 49 7.82 -5.18 3.09
C SER A 49 7.48 -5.26 1.59
N THR A 50 7.87 -4.26 0.78
CA THR A 50 7.67 -4.22 -0.68
C THR A 50 8.78 -4.90 -1.50
N ASN A 51 9.97 -5.16 -0.95
CA ASN A 51 11.12 -5.71 -1.69
C ASN A 51 11.74 -6.93 -0.98
N ARG A 52 11.79 -8.08 -1.68
CA ARG A 52 12.37 -9.35 -1.20
C ARG A 52 13.76 -9.19 -0.59
N GLN A 53 14.69 -8.59 -1.33
CA GLN A 53 16.07 -8.44 -0.85
C GLN A 53 16.16 -7.48 0.34
N GLY A 54 15.34 -6.42 0.33
CA GLY A 54 15.28 -5.46 1.44
C GLY A 54 14.73 -6.11 2.70
N LEU A 55 13.68 -6.93 2.59
CA LEU A 55 13.03 -7.57 3.72
C LEU A 55 13.96 -8.59 4.38
N GLN A 56 14.63 -9.43 3.57
CA GLN A 56 15.61 -10.38 4.08
C GLN A 56 16.77 -9.66 4.79
N GLN A 57 17.31 -8.59 4.19
CA GLN A 57 18.34 -7.77 4.82
C GLN A 57 17.87 -7.12 6.13
N ALA A 58 16.62 -6.65 6.18
CA ALA A 58 16.03 -6.09 7.39
C ALA A 58 15.86 -7.14 8.49
N VAL A 59 15.44 -8.35 8.13
CA VAL A 59 15.34 -9.50 9.05
C VAL A 59 16.71 -9.93 9.57
N ASP A 60 17.69 -10.12 8.69
CA ASP A 60 19.06 -10.48 9.11
C ASP A 60 19.66 -9.42 10.04
N ARG A 61 19.39 -8.14 9.76
CA ARG A 61 19.84 -7.04 10.58
C ARG A 61 19.19 -7.01 11.95
N ILE A 62 17.86 -7.16 12.05
CA ILE A 62 17.21 -7.17 13.37
C ILE A 62 17.66 -8.38 14.19
N VAL A 63 17.90 -9.53 13.55
CA VAL A 63 18.47 -10.71 14.21
C VAL A 63 19.85 -10.41 14.77
N ALA A 64 20.73 -9.78 13.99
CA ALA A 64 22.06 -9.37 14.46
C ALA A 64 21.99 -8.39 15.65
N ILE A 65 21.07 -7.43 15.61
CA ILE A 65 20.83 -6.48 16.71
C ILE A 65 20.35 -7.21 17.96
N ILE A 66 19.40 -8.14 17.82
CA ILE A 66 18.88 -8.94 18.94
C ILE A 66 19.99 -9.78 19.56
N GLN A 67 20.82 -10.43 18.73
CA GLN A 67 21.92 -11.28 19.21
C GLN A 67 22.97 -10.50 20.01
N ALA A 68 23.22 -9.24 19.64
CA ALA A 68 24.15 -8.34 20.33
C ALA A 68 23.59 -7.74 21.63
N ASP A 69 22.27 -7.83 21.86
CA ASP A 69 21.62 -7.23 23.03
C ASP A 69 21.80 -8.09 24.30
N PRO A 70 22.19 -7.52 25.45
CA PRO A 70 22.28 -8.24 26.73
C PRO A 70 20.97 -8.92 27.16
N HIS A 71 19.82 -8.42 26.70
CA HIS A 71 18.48 -8.92 26.97
C HIS A 71 17.88 -9.65 25.76
N LYS A 72 18.71 -10.25 24.89
CA LYS A 72 18.32 -10.93 23.65
C LYS A 72 17.07 -11.81 23.76
N GLU A 73 16.96 -12.64 24.79
CA GLU A 73 15.80 -13.55 24.96
C GLU A 73 14.47 -12.79 25.15
N ARG A 74 14.51 -11.65 25.86
CA ARG A 74 13.33 -10.82 26.08
C ARG A 74 12.96 -10.06 24.81
N ILE A 75 13.96 -9.46 24.15
CA ILE A 75 13.75 -8.68 22.92
C ILE A 75 13.24 -9.60 21.81
N ASP A 76 13.87 -10.76 21.62
CA ASP A 76 13.45 -11.75 20.62
C ASP A 76 11.98 -12.13 20.78
N LYS A 77 11.52 -12.44 22.00
CA LYS A 77 10.10 -12.74 22.27
C LYS A 77 9.16 -11.58 21.98
N ILE A 78 9.60 -10.33 22.17
CA ILE A 78 8.77 -9.15 21.90
C ILE A 78 8.67 -8.92 20.39
N ILE A 79 9.80 -8.92 19.70
CA ILE A 79 9.87 -8.70 18.26
C ILE A 79 9.18 -9.84 17.50
N THR A 80 9.38 -11.10 17.92
CA THR A 80 8.67 -12.26 17.34
C THR A 80 7.16 -12.10 17.44
N ARG A 81 6.64 -11.72 18.62
CA ARG A 81 5.21 -11.48 18.83
C ARG A 81 4.67 -10.31 18.00
N TRP A 82 5.44 -9.23 17.91
CA TRP A 82 5.09 -8.09 17.06
C TRP A 82 5.05 -8.51 15.58
N LEU A 83 6.07 -9.23 15.09
CA LEU A 83 6.17 -9.66 13.70
C LEU A 83 5.01 -10.58 13.31
N LYS A 84 4.66 -11.55 14.17
CA LYS A 84 3.46 -12.39 13.94
C LYS A 84 2.22 -11.53 13.72
N ARG A 85 2.01 -10.53 14.58
CA ARG A 85 0.84 -9.67 14.51
C ARG A 85 0.87 -8.73 13.30
N HIS A 86 2.05 -8.26 12.92
CA HIS A 86 2.26 -7.43 11.73
C HIS A 86 1.92 -8.21 10.46
N LEU A 87 2.45 -9.42 10.31
CA LEU A 87 2.19 -10.29 9.16
C LEU A 87 0.73 -10.74 9.08
N GLN A 88 0.10 -11.07 10.22
CA GLN A 88 -1.34 -11.37 10.26
C GLN A 88 -2.20 -10.19 9.78
N ARG A 89 -1.84 -8.95 10.12
CA ARG A 89 -2.57 -7.75 9.67
C ARG A 89 -2.39 -7.48 8.18
N LEU A 90 -1.24 -7.86 7.62
CA LEU A 90 -0.97 -7.78 6.18
C LEU A 90 -1.68 -8.88 5.38
N GLY A 91 -2.47 -9.75 6.03
CA GLY A 91 -3.19 -10.83 5.34
C GLY A 91 -2.27 -11.95 4.87
N ALA A 92 -1.04 -12.02 5.38
CA ALA A 92 -0.13 -13.08 5.02
C ALA A 92 -0.67 -14.42 5.56
N GLU A 93 -1.05 -15.34 4.67
CA GLU A 93 -1.42 -16.73 4.97
C GLU A 93 -0.16 -17.57 5.34
N VAL A 94 0.65 -17.04 6.25
CA VAL A 94 1.84 -17.70 6.75
C VAL A 94 1.45 -18.50 8.00
N ASP A 95 1.88 -19.76 8.09
CA ASP A 95 1.73 -20.56 9.33
C ASP A 95 2.70 -20.07 10.40
N LEU A 96 2.34 -18.94 11.02
CA LEU A 96 3.12 -18.28 12.07
C LEU A 96 3.08 -19.03 13.40
N ASN A 97 2.39 -20.16 13.50
CA ASN A 97 2.35 -20.97 14.72
C ASN A 97 3.70 -21.62 15.00
N GLN A 98 4.47 -21.92 13.94
CA GLN A 98 5.79 -22.55 14.04
C GLN A 98 6.89 -21.56 14.41
N LEU A 99 6.65 -20.26 14.24
CA LEU A 99 7.60 -19.21 14.56
C LEU A 99 7.72 -19.00 16.09
N ASN A 100 8.71 -19.58 16.74
CA ASN A 100 8.89 -19.42 18.19
C ASN A 100 9.96 -18.38 18.53
N SER A 101 10.97 -18.23 17.68
CA SER A 101 12.05 -17.26 17.84
C SER A 101 12.44 -16.69 16.48
N LEU A 102 12.45 -15.36 16.35
CA LEU A 102 12.92 -14.69 15.14
C LEU A 102 14.39 -14.99 14.84
N VAL A 103 15.20 -15.15 15.89
CA VAL A 103 16.61 -15.48 15.77
C VAL A 103 16.84 -16.90 15.24
N GLU A 104 16.05 -17.86 15.69
CA GLU A 104 16.20 -19.28 15.32
C GLU A 104 15.49 -19.60 13.99
N ASP A 105 14.34 -19.00 13.76
CA ASP A 105 13.44 -19.35 12.65
C ASP A 105 13.53 -18.39 11.45
N LYS A 106 14.63 -17.63 11.35
CA LYS A 106 14.79 -16.59 10.32
C LYS A 106 14.69 -17.13 8.88
N ASP A 107 15.18 -18.34 8.64
CA ASP A 107 15.21 -18.94 7.30
C ASP A 107 13.80 -19.39 6.88
N MET A 108 13.03 -19.94 7.82
CA MET A 108 11.61 -20.26 7.63
C MET A 108 10.78 -19.01 7.35
N LEU A 109 11.07 -17.91 8.06
CA LEU A 109 10.44 -16.62 7.77
C LEU A 109 10.78 -16.10 6.38
N ALA A 110 12.04 -16.19 5.97
CA ALA A 110 12.47 -15.71 4.66
C ALA A 110 11.70 -16.42 3.53
N GLU A 111 11.55 -17.74 3.62
CA GLU A 111 10.79 -18.54 2.66
C GLU A 111 9.30 -18.20 2.65
N ASN A 112 8.68 -18.06 3.83
CA ASN A 112 7.25 -17.75 3.94
C ASN A 112 6.91 -16.32 3.49
N LEU A 113 7.79 -15.36 3.78
CA LEU A 113 7.66 -13.98 3.31
C LEU A 113 7.80 -13.88 1.79
N GLU A 114 8.65 -14.72 1.19
CA GLU A 114 8.77 -14.81 -0.27
C GLU A 114 7.47 -15.30 -0.92
N ASN A 115 6.87 -16.36 -0.38
CA ASN A 115 5.60 -16.88 -0.87
C ASN A 115 4.48 -15.83 -0.80
N TRP A 116 4.38 -15.11 0.33
CA TRP A 116 3.40 -14.04 0.50
C TRP A 116 3.61 -12.88 -0.49
N ALA A 117 4.85 -12.40 -0.66
CA ALA A 117 5.15 -11.30 -1.58
C ALA A 117 4.86 -11.66 -3.05
N GLN A 118 5.04 -12.94 -3.43
CA GLN A 118 4.66 -13.42 -4.76
C GLN A 118 3.15 -13.45 -4.96
N GLN A 119 2.39 -13.89 -3.95
CA GLN A 119 0.92 -13.88 -3.97
C GLN A 119 0.37 -12.46 -4.10
N GLU A 120 0.84 -11.52 -3.28
CA GLU A 120 0.47 -10.10 -3.36
C GLU A 120 0.73 -9.52 -4.75
N ARG A 121 1.88 -9.83 -5.36
CA ARG A 121 2.20 -9.37 -6.72
C ARG A 121 1.25 -9.97 -7.76
N GLN A 122 0.87 -11.24 -7.62
CA GLN A 122 -0.09 -11.88 -8.53
C GLN A 122 -1.48 -11.26 -8.38
N VAL A 123 -1.95 -11.03 -7.16
CA VAL A 123 -3.23 -10.36 -6.89
C VAL A 123 -3.21 -8.95 -7.48
N GLY A 124 -2.16 -8.17 -7.22
CA GLY A 124 -2.01 -6.83 -7.77
C GLY A 124 -1.95 -6.79 -9.30
N LEU A 125 -1.33 -7.78 -9.95
CA LEU A 125 -1.36 -7.91 -11.41
C LEU A 125 -2.76 -8.23 -11.93
N GLN A 126 -3.48 -9.15 -11.28
CA GLN A 126 -4.84 -9.51 -11.68
C GLN A 126 -5.81 -8.34 -11.50
N GLU A 127 -5.73 -7.61 -10.40
CA GLU A 127 -6.52 -6.41 -10.16
C GLU A 127 -6.15 -5.30 -11.16
N GLY A 128 -4.86 -5.11 -11.42
CA GLY A 128 -4.37 -4.13 -12.40
C GLY A 128 -4.84 -4.45 -13.82
N GLU A 129 -4.83 -5.73 -14.21
CA GLU A 129 -5.33 -6.19 -15.50
C GLU A 129 -6.84 -5.99 -15.61
N LYS A 130 -7.62 -6.39 -14.61
CA LYS A 130 -9.08 -6.16 -14.58
C LYS A 130 -9.42 -4.68 -14.68
N LEU A 131 -8.79 -3.84 -13.85
CA LEU A 131 -9.02 -2.40 -13.87
C LEU A 131 -8.57 -1.78 -15.21
N GLY A 132 -7.49 -2.31 -15.80
CA GLY A 132 -6.99 -1.89 -17.11
C GLY A 132 -7.97 -2.21 -18.23
N ILE A 133 -8.56 -3.42 -18.22
CA ILE A 133 -9.58 -3.85 -19.18
C ILE A 133 -10.83 -2.98 -19.02
N GLU A 134 -11.37 -2.83 -17.81
CA GLU A 134 -12.57 -2.03 -17.55
C GLU A 134 -12.39 -0.56 -17.98
N LYS A 135 -11.26 0.05 -17.62
CA LYS A 135 -10.95 1.42 -18.06
C LYS A 135 -10.75 1.50 -19.57
N GLY A 136 -10.10 0.49 -20.18
CA GLY A 136 -9.86 0.42 -21.62
C GLY A 136 -11.16 0.31 -22.41
N GLU A 137 -12.08 -0.55 -21.97
CA GLU A 137 -13.41 -0.70 -22.57
C GLU A 137 -14.20 0.61 -22.46
N LYS A 138 -14.26 1.21 -21.26
CA LYS A 138 -14.97 2.48 -21.07
C LYS A 138 -14.41 3.59 -21.95
N LEU A 139 -13.08 3.76 -21.98
CA LEU A 139 -12.43 4.75 -22.84
C LEU A 139 -12.66 4.46 -24.33
N GLY A 140 -12.70 3.18 -24.73
CA GLY A 140 -13.02 2.76 -26.10
C GLY A 140 -14.44 3.13 -26.52
N ILE A 141 -15.41 2.88 -25.64
CA ILE A 141 -16.82 3.25 -25.85
C ILE A 141 -16.97 4.77 -25.93
N GLU A 142 -16.40 5.52 -24.99
CA GLU A 142 -16.42 7.00 -25.00
C GLU A 142 -15.75 7.57 -26.25
N LYS A 143 -14.61 7.03 -26.67
CA LYS A 143 -13.91 7.47 -27.90
C LYS A 143 -14.76 7.19 -29.14
N THR A 144 -15.46 6.06 -29.18
CA THR A 144 -16.37 5.71 -30.28
C THR A 144 -17.54 6.68 -30.32
N ALA A 145 -18.16 6.98 -29.17
CA ALA A 145 -19.23 7.98 -29.06
C ALA A 145 -18.78 9.38 -29.53
N ARG A 146 -17.60 9.85 -29.08
CA ARG A 146 -17.02 11.13 -29.54
C ARG A 146 -16.79 11.16 -31.05
N ASN A 147 -16.30 10.06 -31.64
CA ASN A 147 -16.13 9.97 -33.09
C ASN A 147 -17.47 10.04 -33.83
N LEU A 148 -18.52 9.38 -33.34
CA LEU A 148 -19.86 9.43 -33.92
C LEU A 148 -20.49 10.82 -33.80
N LEU A 149 -20.34 11.49 -32.66
CA LEU A 149 -20.77 12.88 -32.47
C LEU A 149 -20.08 13.83 -33.45
N LYS A 150 -18.76 13.66 -33.67
CA LYS A 150 -17.99 14.47 -34.64
C LYS A 150 -18.40 14.24 -36.10
N LEU A 151 -18.87 13.04 -36.44
CA LEU A 151 -19.39 12.76 -37.77
C LEU A 151 -20.72 13.51 -38.03
N GLY A 152 -21.49 13.81 -36.98
CA GLY A 152 -22.69 14.66 -37.06
C GLY A 152 -23.86 14.05 -37.84
N VAL A 153 -23.81 12.74 -38.13
CA VAL A 153 -24.82 12.03 -38.95
C VAL A 153 -25.90 11.36 -38.10
N LEU A 154 -25.57 11.02 -36.85
CA LEU A 154 -26.45 10.27 -35.94
C LEU A 154 -27.02 11.18 -34.85
N SER A 155 -28.26 10.89 -34.40
CA SER A 155 -28.84 11.53 -33.22
C SER A 155 -28.25 10.96 -31.92
N ASP A 156 -28.43 11.68 -30.81
CA ASP A 156 -27.90 11.25 -29.51
C ASP A 156 -28.52 9.92 -29.07
N GLU A 157 -29.77 9.65 -29.46
CA GLU A 157 -30.44 8.36 -29.25
C GLU A 157 -29.80 7.23 -30.04
N GLN A 158 -29.43 7.47 -31.30
CA GLN A 158 -28.77 6.46 -32.14
C GLN A 158 -27.34 6.19 -31.66
N ILE A 159 -26.65 7.19 -31.14
CA ILE A 159 -25.30 7.04 -30.57
C ILE A 159 -25.36 6.28 -29.25
N ALA A 160 -26.33 6.57 -28.39
CA ALA A 160 -26.58 5.83 -27.16
C ALA A 160 -26.88 4.34 -27.45
N GLU A 161 -27.74 4.06 -28.43
CA GLU A 161 -28.06 2.69 -28.86
C GLU A 161 -26.83 1.96 -29.43
N ALA A 162 -26.03 2.62 -30.27
CA ALA A 162 -24.86 2.01 -30.91
C ALA A 162 -23.67 1.78 -29.95
N THR A 163 -23.54 2.58 -28.90
CA THR A 163 -22.41 2.53 -27.96
C THR A 163 -22.77 1.87 -26.62
N GLY A 164 -24.06 1.68 -26.36
CA GLY A 164 -24.56 1.17 -25.07
C GLY A 164 -24.46 2.17 -23.92
N LEU A 165 -24.09 3.43 -24.20
CA LEU A 165 -24.07 4.51 -23.22
C LEU A 165 -25.47 5.00 -22.91
N ALA A 166 -25.66 5.57 -21.71
CA ALA A 166 -26.91 6.24 -21.39
C ALA A 166 -27.01 7.59 -22.13
N LEU A 167 -28.23 8.03 -22.43
CA LEU A 167 -28.49 9.29 -23.16
C LEU A 167 -27.87 10.51 -22.47
N ASP A 168 -27.85 10.52 -21.14
CA ASP A 168 -27.25 11.58 -20.34
C ASP A 168 -25.71 11.59 -20.41
N GLU A 169 -25.07 10.43 -20.59
CA GLU A 169 -23.63 10.32 -20.81
C GLU A 169 -23.23 10.84 -22.20
N VAL A 170 -24.01 10.51 -23.23
CA VAL A 170 -23.80 11.03 -24.59
C VAL A 170 -23.98 12.55 -24.64
N ALA A 171 -25.03 13.06 -23.97
CA ALA A 171 -25.28 14.50 -23.87
C ALA A 171 -24.12 15.23 -23.14
N LYS A 172 -23.57 14.66 -22.06
CA LYS A 172 -22.39 15.20 -21.38
C LYS A 172 -21.18 15.27 -22.31
N LEU A 173 -20.86 14.18 -23.02
CA LEU A 173 -19.75 14.13 -23.98
C LEU A 173 -19.87 15.21 -25.07
N ARG A 174 -21.08 15.49 -25.53
CA ARG A 174 -21.35 16.57 -26.49
C ARG A 174 -21.01 17.95 -25.91
N THR A 175 -21.48 18.25 -24.70
CA THR A 175 -21.20 19.53 -24.05
C THR A 175 -19.73 19.73 -23.68
N GLU A 176 -18.98 18.64 -23.46
CA GLU A 176 -17.54 18.67 -23.21
C GLU A 176 -16.72 18.92 -24.48
N ASP A 177 -17.13 18.37 -25.63
CA ASP A 177 -16.44 18.58 -26.91
C ASP A 177 -16.82 19.92 -27.58
N GLU A 178 -17.93 20.57 -27.16
CA GLU A 178 -18.33 21.92 -27.62
C GLU A 178 -17.67 23.07 -26.82
N ARG A 179 -16.95 22.77 -25.73
CA ARG A 179 -16.18 23.73 -24.92
C ARG A 179 -14.74 23.91 -25.40
#